data_AF-A0A359E5J2-F1
#
_entry.id   AF-A0A359E5J2-F1
#
_cell.length_a   1.000
_cell.length_b   1.000
_cell.length_c   1.000
_cell.angle_alpha   90.00
_cell.angle_beta   90.00
_cell.angle_gamma   90.00
#
_symmetry.space_group_name_H-M   'P 1'
#
loop_
_entity.id
_entity.type
_entity.pdbx_description
1 polymer ?
#
loop_
_entity_poly.entity_id
_entity_poly.type
_entity_poly.pdbx_seq_one_letter_code
_entity_poly.pdbx_strand_id
1 'polypeptide(L)'
;LVDLEFKVSPEFLKEHEVKKGLMTLVDEDTQHRLIGAIEHHKTEKKSGGSAANTVIAVSQFGGKAFYSCKVAADEFGDFYLKDMEDAGIPTNFDR
;
A
#
# COMPACT_ATOMS: atom_id res chain seq x y z
N LEU A 1 -5.12 -0.34 -1.25
CA LEU A 1 -4.09 0.49 -0.58
C LEU A 1 -2.78 0.20 -1.28
N VAL A 2 -1.99 1.20 -1.63
CA VAL A 2 -0.62 0.99 -2.13
C VAL A 2 0.33 1.43 -1.04
N ASP A 3 1.25 0.55 -0.67
CA ASP A 3 2.27 0.84 0.33
C ASP A 3 3.44 1.52 -0.39
N LEU A 4 3.80 2.70 0.12
CA LEU A 4 4.98 3.46 -0.29
C LEU A 4 6.01 3.33 0.84
N GLU A 5 7.11 2.64 0.56
CA GLU A 5 8.13 2.35 1.56
C GLU A 5 9.34 3.27 1.41
N PHE A 6 9.76 3.84 2.54
CA PHE A 6 10.87 4.78 2.62
C PHE A 6 11.73 4.48 3.84
N LYS A 7 13.05 4.63 3.67
CA LYS A 7 13.98 4.58 4.79
C LYS A 7 14.14 5.97 5.37
N VAL A 8 13.77 6.14 6.63
CA VAL A 8 13.89 7.42 7.37
C VAL A 8 14.69 7.24 8.65
N SER A 9 15.23 8.33 9.20
CA SER A 9 15.91 8.31 10.48
C SER A 9 14.93 8.41 11.66
N PRO A 10 15.32 8.01 12.88
CA PRO A 10 14.51 8.25 14.07
C PRO A 10 14.21 9.74 14.33
N GLU A 11 15.12 10.64 13.93
CA GLU A 11 14.97 12.09 14.06
C GLU A 11 13.85 12.61 13.18
N PHE A 12 13.75 12.11 11.93
CA PHE A 12 12.64 12.41 11.03
C PHE A 12 11.28 12.07 11.67
N LEU A 13 11.17 10.88 12.29
CA LEU A 13 9.93 10.47 12.95
C LEU A 13 9.56 11.42 14.09
N LYS A 14 10.56 11.88 14.87
CA LYS A 14 10.33 12.84 15.95
C LYS A 14 9.95 14.22 15.43
N GLU A 15 10.65 14.72 14.42
CA GLU A 15 10.41 16.04 13.80
C GLU A 15 9.01 16.15 13.20
N HIS A 16 8.53 15.06 12.59
CA HIS A 16 7.22 15.03 11.95
C HIS A 16 6.11 14.42 12.81
N GLU A 17 6.35 14.21 14.10
CA GLU A 17 5.39 13.72 15.09
C GLU A 17 4.81 12.32 14.78
N VAL A 18 5.59 11.49 14.09
CA VAL A 18 5.22 10.11 13.76
C VAL A 18 5.66 9.16 14.87
N LYS A 19 4.69 8.52 15.53
CA LYS A 19 4.97 7.52 16.56
C LYS A 19 5.44 6.21 15.93
N LYS A 20 6.66 5.79 16.28
CA LYS A 20 7.26 4.55 15.77
C LYS A 20 6.44 3.31 16.15
N GLY A 21 6.20 2.44 15.16
CA GLY A 21 5.57 1.13 15.37
C GLY A 21 4.04 1.15 15.46
N LEU A 22 3.40 2.27 15.11
CA LEU A 22 1.93 2.40 15.09
C LEU A 22 1.43 2.65 13.66
N MET A 23 0.24 2.13 13.36
CA MET A 23 -0.53 2.56 12.20
C MET A 23 -1.41 3.73 12.64
N THR A 24 -1.28 4.85 11.93
CA THR A 24 -2.03 6.08 12.21
C THR A 24 -2.75 6.49 10.94
N LEU A 25 -4.08 6.57 10.99
CA LEU A 25 -4.85 7.22 9.93
C LEU A 25 -4.63 8.73 10.04
N VAL A 26 -4.33 9.35 8.91
CA VAL A 26 -4.07 10.79 8.81
C VAL A 26 -4.98 11.40 7.74
N ASP A 27 -5.21 12.70 7.85
CA ASP A 27 -5.87 13.48 6.80
C ASP A 27 -4.93 13.73 5.60
N GLU A 28 -5.53 14.24 4.52
CA GLU A 28 -4.84 14.51 3.25
C GLU A 28 -3.70 15.53 3.41
N ASP A 29 -3.91 16.59 4.19
CA ASP A 29 -2.88 17.63 4.43
C ASP A 29 -1.66 17.05 5.14
N THR A 30 -1.88 16.23 6.17
CA THR A 30 -0.80 15.53 6.88
C THR A 30 -0.09 14.54 5.96
N GLN A 31 -0.83 13.79 5.14
CA GLN A 31 -0.24 12.88 4.17
C GLN A 31 0.66 13.62 3.18
N HIS A 32 0.19 14.72 2.58
CA HIS A 32 0.98 15.51 1.65
C HIS A 32 2.23 16.11 2.30
N ARG A 33 2.10 16.63 3.51
CA ARG A 33 3.24 17.16 4.28
C ARG A 33 4.30 16.08 4.52
N LEU A 34 3.89 14.89 4.96
CA LEU A 34 4.81 13.79 5.24
C LEU A 34 5.48 13.28 3.97
N ILE A 35 4.71 13.03 2.90
CA ILE A 35 5.26 12.57 1.62
C ILE A 35 6.24 13.60 1.05
N GLY A 36 5.92 14.89 1.10
CA GLY A 36 6.79 15.96 0.60
C GLY A 36 8.06 16.19 1.43
N ALA A 37 8.10 15.75 2.69
CA ALA A 37 9.28 15.83 3.54
C ALA A 37 10.26 14.65 3.34
N ILE A 38 9.86 13.60 2.64
CA ILE A 38 10.68 12.41 2.45
C ILE A 38 11.63 12.58 1.26
N GLU A 39 12.91 12.26 1.44
CA GLU A 39 13.85 12.15 0.33
C GLU A 39 13.55 10.92 -0.54
N HIS A 40 13.05 11.14 -1.76
CA HIS A 40 12.56 10.07 -2.66
C HIS A 40 13.63 9.16 -3.28
N HIS A 41 14.86 9.15 -2.79
CA HIS A 41 16.01 8.54 -3.47
C HIS A 41 15.87 7.01 -3.65
N LYS A 42 14.99 6.35 -2.89
CA LYS A 42 14.64 4.91 -3.02
C LYS A 42 13.21 4.64 -2.53
N THR A 43 12.22 5.10 -3.28
CA THR A 43 10.81 4.78 -2.99
C THR A 43 10.45 3.43 -3.59
N GLU A 44 10.09 2.46 -2.76
CA GLU A 44 9.50 1.20 -3.23
C GLU A 44 7.97 1.30 -3.17
N LYS A 45 7.30 0.78 -4.21
CA LYS A 45 5.84 0.71 -4.29
C LYS A 45 5.41 -0.76 -4.31
N LYS A 46 4.43 -1.13 -3.50
CA LYS A 46 3.85 -2.48 -3.45
C LYS A 46 2.35 -2.42 -3.24
N SER A 47 1.59 -3.38 -3.79
CA SER A 47 0.21 -3.58 -3.36
C SER A 47 0.19 -3.82 -1.85
N GLY A 48 -0.58 -3.02 -1.14
CA GLY A 48 -0.69 -3.08 0.31
C GLY A 48 -2.07 -3.51 0.78
N GLY A 49 -2.27 -3.30 2.08
CA GLY A 49 -3.52 -3.62 2.77
C GLY A 49 -3.50 -5.01 3.39
N SER A 50 -3.81 -5.07 4.69
CA SER A 50 -3.68 -6.29 5.48
C SER A 50 -4.47 -7.48 4.89
N ALA A 51 -5.73 -7.27 4.52
CA ALA A 51 -6.57 -8.34 3.97
C ALA A 51 -6.08 -8.81 2.58
N ALA A 52 -5.60 -7.89 1.75
CA ALA A 52 -5.05 -8.21 0.44
C ALA A 52 -3.78 -9.07 0.56
N ASN A 53 -2.86 -8.68 1.43
CA ASN A 53 -1.63 -9.43 1.69
C ASN A 53 -1.93 -10.86 2.20
N THR A 54 -2.95 -11.02 3.05
CA THR A 54 -3.41 -12.35 3.49
C THR A 54 -3.93 -13.18 2.31
N VAL A 55 -4.76 -12.60 1.45
CA VAL A 55 -5.34 -13.29 0.29
C VAL A 55 -4.27 -13.67 -0.75
N ILE A 56 -3.28 -12.80 -0.97
CA ILE A 56 -2.11 -13.09 -1.80
C ILE A 56 -1.33 -14.27 -1.23
N ALA A 57 -1.07 -14.29 0.07
CA ALA A 57 -0.38 -15.42 0.71
C ALA A 57 -1.17 -16.73 0.53
N VAL A 58 -2.51 -16.72 0.70
CA VAL A 58 -3.36 -17.89 0.46
C VAL A 58 -3.19 -18.41 -0.97
N SER A 59 -3.21 -17.51 -1.98
CA SER A 59 -3.02 -17.88 -3.38
C SER A 59 -1.62 -18.49 -3.63
N GLN A 60 -0.57 -17.88 -3.07
CA GLN A 60 0.80 -18.36 -3.19
C GLN A 60 1.02 -19.74 -2.55
N PHE A 61 0.27 -20.09 -1.51
CA PHE A 61 0.28 -21.43 -0.91
C PHE A 61 -0.60 -22.45 -1.66
N GLY A 62 -1.13 -22.09 -2.84
CA GLY A 62 -1.94 -22.97 -3.69
C GLY A 62 -3.44 -22.97 -3.37
N GLY A 63 -3.87 -22.09 -2.47
CA GLY A 63 -5.29 -21.86 -2.20
C GLY A 63 -5.97 -21.09 -3.34
N LYS A 64 -7.30 -21.11 -3.35
CA LYS A 64 -8.10 -20.25 -4.24
C LYS A 64 -8.75 -19.16 -3.41
N ALA A 65 -8.74 -17.94 -3.92
CA ALA A 65 -9.33 -16.79 -3.24
C ALA A 65 -9.97 -15.83 -4.25
N PHE A 66 -10.82 -14.95 -3.73
CA PHE A 66 -11.38 -13.81 -4.44
C PHE A 66 -11.25 -12.59 -3.52
N TYR A 67 -10.94 -11.43 -4.07
CA TYR A 67 -10.77 -10.22 -3.28
C TYR A 67 -11.69 -9.08 -3.75
N SER A 68 -12.66 -8.72 -2.91
CA SER A 68 -13.50 -7.55 -3.15
C SER A 68 -12.80 -6.30 -2.62
N CYS A 69 -12.56 -5.32 -3.49
CA CYS A 69 -11.84 -4.10 -3.18
C CYS A 69 -12.46 -2.86 -3.81
N LYS A 70 -11.95 -1.69 -3.41
CA LYS A 70 -12.26 -0.40 -4.02
C LYS A 70 -10.93 0.28 -4.36
N VAL A 71 -10.78 0.62 -5.62
CA VAL A 71 -9.66 1.42 -6.13
C VAL A 71 -10.20 2.57 -6.96
N ALA A 72 -9.44 3.65 -7.06
CA ALA A 72 -9.74 4.76 -7.96
C ALA A 72 -9.28 4.43 -9.39
N ALA A 73 -9.78 5.18 -10.37
CA ALA A 73 -9.34 5.10 -11.77
C ALA A 73 -8.07 5.96 -11.96
N ASP A 74 -7.00 5.57 -11.29
CA ASP A 74 -5.70 6.23 -11.31
C ASP A 74 -4.55 5.22 -11.41
N GLU A 75 -3.32 5.71 -11.52
CA GLU A 75 -2.13 4.87 -11.66
C GLU A 75 -1.94 3.88 -10.49
N PHE A 76 -2.37 4.26 -9.28
CA PHE A 76 -2.26 3.39 -8.12
C PHE A 76 -3.32 2.29 -8.14
N GLY A 77 -4.53 2.60 -8.59
CA GLY A 77 -5.58 1.61 -8.81
C GLY A 77 -5.22 0.62 -9.91
N ASP A 78 -4.66 1.10 -11.02
CA ASP A 78 -4.20 0.23 -12.11
C ASP A 78 -3.06 -0.68 -11.66
N PHE A 79 -2.08 -0.13 -10.95
CA PHE A 79 -0.98 -0.90 -10.35
C PHE A 79 -1.50 -1.97 -9.38
N TYR A 80 -2.43 -1.59 -8.50
CA TYR A 80 -2.99 -2.50 -7.49
C TYR A 80 -3.75 -3.68 -8.12
N LEU A 81 -4.56 -3.40 -9.15
CA LEU A 81 -5.30 -4.44 -9.85
C LEU A 81 -4.38 -5.34 -10.68
N LYS A 82 -3.27 -4.80 -11.20
CA LYS A 82 -2.27 -5.60 -11.89
C LYS A 82 -1.56 -6.58 -10.95
N ASP A 83 -1.17 -6.13 -9.76
CA ASP A 83 -0.57 -7.01 -8.73
C ASP A 83 -1.52 -8.15 -8.33
N MET A 84 -2.83 -7.89 -8.24
CA MET A 84 -3.85 -8.91 -7.96
C MET A 84 -4.00 -9.93 -9.09
N GLU A 85 -4.01 -9.46 -10.34
CA GLU A 85 -4.07 -10.31 -11.53
C GLU A 85 -2.83 -11.22 -11.61
N ASP A 86 -1.64 -10.65 -11.42
CA ASP A 86 -0.38 -11.38 -11.47
C ASP A 86 -0.28 -12.42 -10.33
N ALA A 87 -0.94 -12.16 -9.19
CA ALA A 87 -1.09 -13.12 -8.09
C ALA A 87 -2.19 -14.19 -8.33
N GLY A 88 -2.90 -14.13 -9.47
CA GLY A 88 -3.97 -15.05 -9.85
C GLY A 88 -5.26 -14.89 -9.05
N ILE A 89 -5.51 -13.69 -8.50
CA ILE A 89 -6.62 -13.42 -7.59
C ILE A 89 -7.69 -12.60 -8.32
N PRO A 90 -8.86 -13.21 -8.64
CA PRO A 90 -9.97 -12.45 -9.20
C PRO A 90 -10.49 -11.41 -8.22
N THR A 91 -10.96 -10.28 -8.77
CA THR A 91 -11.54 -9.18 -8.00
C THR A 91 -12.93 -8.82 -8.51
N ASN A 92 -13.62 -7.92 -7.82
CA ASN A 92 -14.93 -7.37 -8.26
C ASN A 92 -14.80 -6.33 -9.39
N PHE A 93 -13.62 -6.19 -9.99
CA PHE A 93 -13.41 -5.44 -11.20
C PHE A 93 -13.34 -6.42 -12.37
N ASP A 94 -14.30 -6.34 -13.29
CA ASP A 94 -14.27 -7.07 -14.55
C ASP A 94 -13.20 -6.44 -15.44
N ARG A 95 -12.06 -7.12 -15.60
CA ARG A 95 -11.00 -6.76 -16.55
C ARG A 95 -10.80 -7.89 -17.55
#